data_AF-A0AAC9NVR8-F1
#
_entry.id   AF-A0AAC9NVR8-F1
#
_cell.length_a   1.000
_cell.length_b   1.000
_cell.length_c   1.000
_cell.angle_alpha   90.00
_cell.angle_beta   90.00
_cell.angle_gamma   90.00
#
_symmetry.space_group_name_H-M   'P 1'
#
loop_
_entity.id
_entity.type
_entity.pdbx_description
1 polymer ?
#
loop_
_entity_poly.entity_id
_entity_poly.type
_entity_poly.pdbx_seq_one_letter_code
_entity_poly.pdbx_strand_id
1 'polypeptide(L)'
;MITDIFYSFIIITFMVFGFFRPYVALAAVLWIDTVKPQNTSFSFLSGKPLSLILTAFFLLTLLVNANKLRKVNNGAFYFLFLGFMFWITLSHLNAEFPLYSAIKYDTAIKTLVILFFIPFTISTKKDFDFVLSILFAASSLFIIMAGVKSAMGGGGYGISLIGLQGSGFMYSEGSMLATLAVCLIPLSLYLAQYSFLSNKKIFKYYCYFVVFCALTTQVGTQARTGIVVLGVYALLHLYYSKKKVKGVVFLMLLAVIGSQFITDGWLKRMESIDQGTTTEKSAVGRIVVWRWAFDYVAERPIFGGGFYAYLANAGKLDQYSEDGEVVISQRGAKAYHNIYIEVLAETGYVGLMIFLGIIVHTLLLNSKKPNPNDPWSAESSKAIKTFTLLYCAGGMFINVAFYPWIYILYTLSVAKNSISSEQVNEKK
;
A
#
# COMPACT_ATOMS: atom_id res chain seq x y z
N MET A 1 -18.60 -14.71 17.84
CA MET A 1 -19.86 -15.03 17.15
C MET A 1 -20.47 -13.81 16.43
N ILE A 2 -20.71 -12.68 17.10
CA ILE A 2 -21.30 -11.47 16.47
C ILE A 2 -20.46 -10.96 15.29
N THR A 3 -19.14 -10.84 15.46
CA THR A 3 -18.22 -10.40 14.38
C THR A 3 -18.31 -11.31 13.16
N ASP A 4 -18.38 -12.63 13.37
CA ASP A 4 -18.48 -13.62 12.29
C ASP A 4 -19.83 -13.54 11.56
N ILE A 5 -20.93 -13.27 12.27
CA ILE A 5 -22.24 -13.01 11.66
C ILE A 5 -22.19 -11.75 10.80
N PHE A 6 -21.58 -10.68 11.30
CA PHE A 6 -21.44 -9.42 10.58
C PHE A 6 -20.60 -9.59 9.30
N TYR A 7 -19.45 -10.26 9.38
CA TYR A 7 -18.64 -10.55 8.20
C TYR A 7 -19.35 -11.49 7.22
N SER A 8 -20.09 -12.49 7.71
CA SER A 8 -20.90 -13.37 6.85
C SER A 8 -21.97 -12.57 6.12
N PHE A 9 -22.64 -11.63 6.78
CA PHE A 9 -23.60 -10.73 6.14
C PHE A 9 -22.95 -9.88 5.03
N ILE A 10 -21.77 -9.33 5.26
CA ILE A 10 -21.01 -8.59 4.24
C ILE A 10 -20.66 -9.50 3.05
N ILE A 11 -20.11 -10.70 3.32
CA ILE A 11 -19.73 -11.68 2.30
C ILE A 11 -20.94 -12.08 1.45
N ILE A 12 -22.06 -12.42 2.09
CA ILE A 12 -23.30 -12.79 1.40
C ILE A 12 -23.82 -11.62 0.57
N THR A 13 -23.78 -10.40 1.10
CA THR A 13 -24.17 -9.20 0.36
C THR A 13 -23.34 -9.03 -0.90
N PHE A 14 -22.01 -9.16 -0.79
CA PHE A 14 -21.12 -9.13 -1.95
C PHE A 14 -21.44 -10.24 -2.96
N MET A 15 -21.70 -11.47 -2.50
CA MET A 15 -22.01 -12.59 -3.39
C MET A 15 -23.33 -12.39 -4.13
N VAL A 16 -24.39 -11.97 -3.44
CA VAL A 16 -25.71 -11.73 -4.04
C VAL A 16 -25.65 -10.61 -5.07
N PHE A 17 -25.07 -9.45 -4.72
CA PHE A 17 -25.04 -8.31 -5.62
C PHE A 17 -23.92 -8.39 -6.67
N GLY A 18 -22.89 -9.20 -6.41
CA GLY A 18 -21.73 -9.38 -7.25
C GLY A 18 -21.92 -10.37 -8.39
N PHE A 19 -22.83 -11.34 -8.27
CA PHE A 19 -22.95 -12.43 -9.24
C PHE A 19 -23.22 -11.94 -10.69
N PHE A 20 -23.91 -10.82 -10.85
CA PHE A 20 -24.15 -10.19 -12.15
C PHE A 20 -23.35 -8.89 -12.38
N ARG A 21 -22.46 -8.54 -11.46
CA ARG A 21 -21.70 -7.28 -11.46
C ARG A 21 -20.22 -7.56 -11.15
N PRO A 22 -19.39 -7.77 -12.17
CA PRO A 22 -17.97 -8.11 -12.01
C PRO A 22 -17.19 -7.18 -11.06
N TYR A 23 -17.42 -5.87 -11.12
CA TYR A 23 -16.75 -4.90 -10.24
C TYR A 23 -17.12 -5.06 -8.75
N VAL A 24 -18.33 -5.53 -8.45
CA VAL A 24 -18.78 -5.80 -7.07
C VAL A 24 -18.16 -7.10 -6.56
N ALA A 25 -18.12 -8.14 -7.39
CA ALA A 25 -17.42 -9.38 -7.06
C ALA A 25 -15.91 -9.17 -6.85
N LEU A 26 -15.28 -8.35 -7.69
CA LEU A 26 -13.89 -7.92 -7.50
C LEU A 26 -13.71 -7.19 -6.16
N ALA A 27 -14.59 -6.22 -5.86
CA ALA A 27 -14.52 -5.49 -4.59
C ALA A 27 -14.63 -6.42 -3.37
N ALA A 28 -15.37 -7.52 -3.49
CA ALA A 28 -15.45 -8.55 -2.46
C ALA A 28 -14.09 -9.23 -2.21
N VAL A 29 -13.36 -9.59 -3.28
CA VAL A 29 -12.01 -10.17 -3.19
C VAL A 29 -11.03 -9.16 -2.57
N LEU A 30 -11.06 -7.92 -3.03
CA LEU A 30 -10.22 -6.86 -2.48
C LEU A 30 -10.51 -6.60 -1.00
N TRP A 31 -11.78 -6.66 -0.60
CA TRP A 31 -12.20 -6.51 0.78
C TRP A 31 -11.72 -7.68 1.66
N ILE A 32 -11.93 -8.93 1.25
CA ILE A 32 -11.55 -10.11 2.04
C ILE A 32 -10.04 -10.24 2.19
N ASP A 33 -9.26 -9.89 1.16
CA ASP A 33 -7.80 -9.96 1.20
C ASP A 33 -7.18 -8.84 2.04
N THR A 34 -7.89 -7.70 2.15
CA THR A 34 -7.48 -6.58 2.99
C THR A 34 -7.87 -6.81 4.45
N VAL A 35 -9.14 -7.16 4.73
CA VAL A 35 -9.67 -7.31 6.09
C VAL A 35 -9.21 -8.63 6.72
N LYS A 36 -9.06 -9.68 5.91
CA LYS A 36 -8.78 -11.06 6.34
C LYS A 36 -9.63 -11.53 7.52
N PRO A 37 -10.99 -11.55 7.42
CA PRO A 37 -11.87 -12.06 8.47
C PRO A 37 -11.42 -13.39 9.06
N GLN A 38 -10.89 -14.30 8.24
CA GLN A 38 -10.35 -15.58 8.66
C GLN A 38 -9.25 -15.49 9.74
N ASN A 39 -8.55 -14.36 9.84
CA ASN A 39 -7.52 -14.08 10.84
C ASN A 39 -8.03 -13.19 11.99
N THR A 40 -9.13 -12.47 11.80
CA THR A 40 -9.68 -11.51 12.79
C THR A 40 -10.91 -12.04 13.54
N SER A 41 -11.52 -13.12 13.04
CA SER A 41 -12.67 -13.78 13.64
C SER A 41 -12.26 -14.82 14.68
N PHE A 42 -13.08 -14.93 15.73
CA PHE A 42 -12.85 -15.82 16.87
C PHE A 42 -13.81 -17.02 16.92
N SER A 43 -14.58 -17.25 15.85
CA SER A 43 -15.60 -18.30 15.82
C SER A 43 -15.55 -19.07 14.49
N PHE A 44 -16.68 -19.36 13.85
CA PHE A 44 -16.77 -20.30 12.72
C PHE A 44 -16.10 -19.82 11.42
N LEU A 45 -15.82 -18.53 11.26
CA LEU A 45 -15.05 -18.01 10.11
C LEU A 45 -13.54 -18.16 10.30
N SER A 46 -13.07 -18.38 11.53
CA SER A 46 -11.65 -18.47 11.85
C SER A 46 -10.99 -19.64 11.10
N GLY A 47 -9.86 -19.38 10.45
CA GLY A 47 -9.10 -20.39 9.69
C GLY A 47 -9.77 -20.91 8.42
N LYS A 48 -10.94 -20.39 8.01
CA LYS A 48 -11.60 -20.79 6.77
C LYS A 48 -10.94 -20.14 5.55
N PRO A 49 -10.90 -20.82 4.38
CA PRO A 49 -10.27 -20.29 3.17
C PRO A 49 -11.16 -19.25 2.45
N LEU A 50 -11.58 -18.19 3.15
CA LEU A 50 -12.55 -17.22 2.65
C LEU A 50 -12.06 -16.46 1.40
N SER A 51 -10.77 -16.13 1.35
CA SER A 51 -10.14 -15.52 0.18
C SER A 51 -10.25 -16.41 -1.06
N LEU A 52 -10.03 -17.73 -0.90
CA LEU A 52 -10.18 -18.70 -1.99
C LEU A 52 -11.63 -18.76 -2.47
N ILE A 53 -12.59 -18.83 -1.55
CA ILE A 53 -14.03 -18.90 -1.88
C ILE A 53 -14.46 -17.66 -2.68
N LEU A 54 -14.11 -16.46 -2.20
CA LEU A 54 -14.49 -15.23 -2.89
C LEU A 54 -13.72 -15.03 -4.21
N THR A 55 -12.48 -15.51 -4.29
CA THR A 55 -11.73 -15.53 -5.54
C THR A 55 -12.40 -16.46 -6.57
N ALA A 56 -12.78 -17.68 -6.18
CA ALA A 56 -13.49 -18.61 -7.05
C ALA A 56 -14.83 -18.03 -7.51
N PHE A 57 -15.57 -17.40 -6.59
CA PHE A 57 -16.81 -16.68 -6.90
C PHE A 57 -16.58 -15.53 -7.89
N PHE A 58 -15.51 -14.76 -7.72
CA PHE A 58 -15.14 -13.69 -8.64
C PHE A 58 -14.79 -14.22 -10.03
N LEU A 59 -13.98 -15.27 -10.14
CA LEU A 59 -13.64 -15.89 -11.42
C LEU A 59 -14.89 -16.45 -12.12
N LEU A 60 -15.79 -17.11 -11.38
CA LEU A 60 -17.08 -17.55 -11.91
C LEU A 60 -17.91 -16.36 -12.43
N THR A 61 -17.97 -15.28 -11.66
CA THR A 61 -18.66 -14.04 -12.05
C THR A 61 -18.08 -13.46 -13.34
N LEU A 62 -16.75 -13.44 -13.49
CA LEU A 62 -16.09 -12.99 -14.71
C LEU A 62 -16.48 -13.85 -15.91
N LEU A 63 -16.51 -15.18 -15.76
CA LEU A 63 -16.88 -16.10 -16.84
C LEU A 63 -18.34 -15.92 -17.26
N VAL A 64 -19.27 -15.88 -16.30
CA VAL A 64 -20.71 -15.72 -16.57
C VAL A 64 -21.04 -14.36 -17.18
N ASN A 65 -20.26 -13.32 -16.83
CA ASN A 65 -20.52 -11.94 -17.26
C ASN A 65 -19.39 -11.41 -18.17
N ALA A 66 -18.72 -12.27 -18.94
CA ALA A 66 -17.59 -11.90 -19.79
C ALA A 66 -17.95 -10.79 -20.79
N ASN A 67 -19.21 -10.76 -21.26
CA ASN A 67 -19.75 -9.73 -22.14
C ASN A 67 -19.85 -8.33 -21.50
N LYS A 68 -19.80 -8.21 -20.17
CA LYS A 68 -19.79 -6.93 -19.45
C LYS A 68 -18.37 -6.41 -19.20
N LEU A 69 -17.35 -7.20 -19.51
CA LEU A 69 -15.96 -6.81 -19.32
C LEU A 69 -15.52 -5.82 -20.38
N ARG A 70 -14.65 -4.92 -19.96
CA ARG A 70 -14.13 -3.88 -20.81
C ARG A 70 -12.83 -4.29 -21.48
N LYS A 71 -12.65 -3.87 -22.73
CA LYS A 71 -11.36 -3.94 -23.42
C LYS A 71 -10.43 -2.85 -22.92
N VAL A 72 -9.24 -3.24 -22.47
CA VAL A 72 -8.21 -2.32 -21.99
C VAL A 72 -7.23 -2.04 -23.13
N ASN A 73 -7.32 -0.87 -23.77
CA ASN A 73 -6.42 -0.50 -24.86
C ASN A 73 -5.17 0.23 -24.35
N ASN A 74 -4.34 -0.45 -23.54
CA ASN A 74 -3.09 0.11 -23.02
C ASN A 74 -1.96 -0.92 -23.13
N GLY A 75 -1.15 -0.84 -24.20
CA GLY A 75 -0.05 -1.78 -24.44
C GLY A 75 1.00 -1.79 -23.33
N ALA A 76 1.31 -0.62 -22.75
CA ALA A 76 2.23 -0.50 -21.64
C ALA A 76 1.71 -1.18 -20.36
N PHE A 77 0.38 -1.22 -20.15
CA PHE A 77 -0.23 -2.01 -19.08
C PHE A 77 0.04 -3.50 -19.21
N TYR A 78 -0.20 -4.07 -20.39
CA TYR A 78 0.09 -5.49 -20.61
C TYR A 78 1.57 -5.80 -20.46
N PHE A 79 2.43 -5.01 -21.10
CA PHE A 79 3.87 -5.20 -21.06
C PHE A 79 4.42 -5.12 -19.62
N LEU A 80 4.07 -4.07 -18.88
CA LEU A 80 4.59 -3.89 -17.52
C LEU A 80 3.98 -4.90 -16.54
N PHE A 81 2.66 -5.11 -16.57
CA PHE A 81 1.98 -5.92 -15.56
C PHE A 81 2.23 -7.42 -15.79
N LEU A 82 2.01 -7.93 -17.01
CA LEU A 82 2.29 -9.32 -17.34
C LEU A 82 3.79 -9.60 -17.39
N GLY A 83 4.58 -8.64 -17.88
CA GLY A 83 6.05 -8.73 -17.85
C GLY A 83 6.58 -8.84 -16.43
N PHE A 84 6.02 -8.07 -15.48
CA PHE A 84 6.42 -8.20 -14.07
C PHE A 84 6.03 -9.54 -13.48
N MET A 85 4.79 -10.01 -13.71
CA MET A 85 4.34 -11.33 -13.27
C MET A 85 5.24 -12.45 -13.81
N PHE A 86 5.53 -12.42 -15.10
CA PHE A 86 6.45 -13.36 -15.74
C PHE A 86 7.86 -13.28 -15.13
N TRP A 87 8.36 -12.06 -14.92
CA TRP A 87 9.70 -11.86 -14.39
C TRP A 87 9.86 -12.36 -12.96
N ILE A 88 8.89 -12.08 -12.07
CA ILE A 88 8.95 -12.59 -10.69
C ILE A 88 8.84 -14.11 -10.64
N THR A 89 8.14 -14.73 -11.60
CA THR A 89 8.12 -16.20 -11.75
C THR A 89 9.50 -16.72 -12.14
N LEU A 90 10.16 -16.13 -13.15
CA LEU A 90 11.51 -16.53 -13.53
C LEU A 90 12.52 -16.34 -12.39
N SER A 91 12.45 -15.22 -11.70
CA SER A 91 13.29 -14.94 -10.52
C SER A 91 13.04 -15.96 -9.40
N HIS A 92 11.78 -16.32 -9.13
CA HIS A 92 11.43 -17.36 -8.18
C HIS A 92 12.01 -18.74 -8.56
N LEU A 93 11.93 -19.12 -9.83
CA LEU A 93 12.47 -20.40 -10.32
C LEU A 93 14.01 -20.47 -10.18
N ASN A 94 14.69 -19.32 -10.19
CA ASN A 94 16.13 -19.20 -10.01
C ASN A 94 16.53 -18.79 -8.58
N ALA A 95 15.63 -18.92 -7.60
CA ALA A 95 15.86 -18.42 -6.25
C ALA A 95 16.93 -19.21 -5.49
N GLU A 96 17.79 -18.50 -4.75
CA GLU A 96 18.80 -19.10 -3.86
C GLU A 96 18.15 -19.84 -2.68
N PHE A 97 16.96 -19.39 -2.26
CA PHE A 97 16.18 -19.99 -1.18
C PHE A 97 14.79 -20.44 -1.69
N PRO A 98 14.67 -21.55 -2.46
CA PRO A 98 13.43 -21.92 -3.14
C PRO A 98 12.21 -22.08 -2.21
N LEU A 99 12.39 -22.70 -1.05
CA LEU A 99 11.31 -22.95 -0.08
C LEU A 99 10.75 -21.65 0.50
N TYR A 100 11.62 -20.71 0.90
CA TYR A 100 11.20 -19.40 1.40
C TYR A 100 10.61 -18.57 0.26
N SER A 101 11.26 -18.62 -0.90
CA SER A 101 10.84 -17.89 -2.09
C SER A 101 9.42 -18.29 -2.52
N ALA A 102 9.08 -19.58 -2.47
CA ALA A 102 7.74 -20.09 -2.78
C ALA A 102 6.63 -19.47 -1.93
N ILE A 103 6.89 -19.21 -0.64
CA ILE A 103 5.89 -18.63 0.29
C ILE A 103 5.51 -17.22 -0.14
N LYS A 104 6.51 -16.36 -0.42
CA LYS A 104 6.26 -14.97 -0.87
C LYS A 104 5.79 -14.92 -2.31
N TYR A 105 6.30 -15.80 -3.19
CA TYR A 105 5.83 -15.92 -4.57
C TYR A 105 4.35 -16.25 -4.64
N ASP A 106 3.89 -17.26 -3.88
CA ASP A 106 2.49 -17.68 -3.86
C ASP A 106 1.54 -16.51 -3.55
N THR A 107 1.90 -15.70 -2.54
CA THR A 107 1.12 -14.51 -2.17
C THR A 107 1.21 -13.41 -3.24
N ALA A 108 2.41 -13.12 -3.74
CA ALA A 108 2.65 -12.05 -4.70
C ALA A 108 1.96 -12.32 -6.05
N ILE A 109 2.12 -13.52 -6.61
CA ILE A 109 1.55 -13.84 -7.94
C ILE A 109 0.03 -13.87 -7.90
N LYS A 110 -0.58 -14.46 -6.87
CA LYS A 110 -2.05 -14.47 -6.70
C LYS A 110 -2.60 -13.06 -6.57
N THR A 111 -1.92 -12.21 -5.79
CA THR A 111 -2.28 -10.79 -5.66
C THR A 111 -2.25 -10.10 -7.03
N LEU A 112 -1.14 -10.23 -7.77
CA LEU A 112 -1.02 -9.62 -9.10
C LEU A 112 -2.11 -10.13 -10.07
N VAL A 113 -2.39 -11.44 -10.10
CA VAL A 113 -3.45 -12.02 -10.94
C VAL A 113 -4.80 -11.34 -10.69
N ILE A 114 -5.20 -11.17 -9.43
CA ILE A 114 -6.48 -10.51 -9.11
C ILE A 114 -6.46 -9.04 -9.52
N LEU A 115 -5.37 -8.34 -9.21
CA LEU A 115 -5.25 -6.91 -9.53
C LEU A 115 -5.21 -6.64 -11.03
N PHE A 116 -4.74 -7.59 -11.85
CA PHE A 116 -4.77 -7.50 -13.31
C PHE A 116 -6.21 -7.32 -13.84
N PHE A 117 -7.23 -7.90 -13.20
CA PHE A 117 -8.62 -7.79 -13.64
C PHE A 117 -9.30 -6.45 -13.29
N ILE A 118 -8.69 -5.61 -12.44
CA ILE A 118 -9.27 -4.31 -12.03
C ILE A 118 -9.70 -3.47 -13.24
N PRO A 119 -8.84 -3.21 -14.26
CA PRO A 119 -9.21 -2.31 -15.35
C PRO A 119 -10.26 -2.88 -16.30
N PHE A 120 -10.47 -4.20 -16.29
CA PHE A 120 -11.46 -4.87 -17.15
C PHE A 120 -12.86 -4.87 -16.53
N THR A 121 -12.96 -4.82 -15.20
CA THR A 121 -14.24 -4.86 -14.48
C THR A 121 -14.81 -3.47 -14.21
N ILE A 122 -13.96 -2.45 -14.15
CA ILE A 122 -14.34 -1.06 -13.89
C ILE A 122 -14.65 -0.36 -15.22
N SER A 123 -15.94 -0.17 -15.50
CA SER A 123 -16.41 0.38 -16.78
C SER A 123 -16.89 1.83 -16.64
N THR A 124 -17.37 2.22 -15.46
CA THR A 124 -17.93 3.55 -15.21
C THR A 124 -17.26 4.26 -14.04
N LYS A 125 -17.47 5.58 -13.95
CA LYS A 125 -17.09 6.37 -12.76
C LYS A 125 -17.69 5.78 -11.47
N LYS A 126 -18.93 5.27 -11.52
CA LYS A 126 -19.59 4.69 -10.35
C LYS A 126 -18.89 3.41 -9.90
N ASP A 127 -18.46 2.57 -10.84
CA ASP A 127 -17.72 1.34 -10.53
C ASP A 127 -16.37 1.68 -9.90
N PHE A 128 -15.65 2.64 -10.48
CA PHE A 128 -14.39 3.14 -9.95
C PHE A 128 -14.55 3.65 -8.51
N ASP A 129 -15.55 4.50 -8.29
CA ASP A 129 -15.79 5.09 -6.97
C ASP A 129 -16.22 4.04 -5.94
N PHE A 130 -17.03 3.07 -6.35
CA PHE A 130 -17.43 1.94 -5.51
C PHE A 130 -16.22 1.10 -5.08
N VAL A 131 -15.41 0.63 -6.04
CA VAL A 131 -14.22 -0.19 -5.76
C VAL A 131 -13.23 0.56 -4.87
N LEU A 132 -12.97 1.85 -5.18
CA LEU A 132 -12.10 2.69 -4.38
C LEU A 132 -12.63 2.90 -2.96
N SER A 133 -13.95 3.10 -2.80
CA SER A 133 -14.59 3.25 -1.50
C SER A 133 -14.49 1.98 -0.65
N ILE A 134 -14.64 0.81 -1.26
CA ILE A 134 -14.48 -0.49 -0.57
C ILE A 134 -13.03 -0.70 -0.13
N LEU A 135 -12.06 -0.46 -1.01
CA LEU A 135 -10.63 -0.53 -0.68
C LEU A 135 -10.24 0.43 0.46
N PHE A 136 -10.73 1.67 0.37
CA PHE A 136 -10.55 2.69 1.41
C PHE A 136 -11.18 2.25 2.73
N ALA A 137 -12.43 1.78 2.71
CA ALA A 137 -13.12 1.34 3.91
C ALA A 137 -12.42 0.15 4.58
N ALA A 138 -12.03 -0.86 3.79
CA ALA A 138 -11.31 -2.03 4.27
C ALA A 138 -9.97 -1.66 4.92
N SER A 139 -9.21 -0.76 4.31
CA SER A 139 -7.87 -0.39 4.80
C SER A 139 -7.94 0.59 5.96
N SER A 140 -8.90 1.51 5.94
CA SER A 140 -9.10 2.49 7.02
C SER A 140 -9.58 1.85 8.31
N LEU A 141 -10.18 0.65 8.29
CA LEU A 141 -10.51 -0.12 9.51
C LEU A 141 -9.30 -0.22 10.43
N PHE A 142 -8.14 -0.63 9.89
CA PHE A 142 -6.91 -0.79 10.66
C PHE A 142 -6.31 0.55 11.11
N ILE A 143 -6.46 1.60 10.30
CA ILE A 143 -6.02 2.95 10.66
C ILE A 143 -6.90 3.53 11.78
N ILE A 144 -8.21 3.26 11.76
CA ILE A 144 -9.13 3.66 12.82
C ILE A 144 -8.79 2.92 14.11
N MET A 145 -8.60 1.59 14.06
CA MET A 145 -8.20 0.82 15.24
C MET A 145 -6.91 1.37 15.86
N ALA A 146 -5.88 1.59 15.05
CA ALA A 146 -4.61 2.14 15.51
C ALA A 146 -4.75 3.58 16.02
N GLY A 147 -5.43 4.44 15.28
CA GLY A 147 -5.58 5.86 15.58
C GLY A 147 -6.44 6.12 16.82
N VAL A 148 -7.52 5.36 17.03
CA VAL A 148 -8.35 5.44 18.24
C VAL A 148 -7.54 4.96 19.45
N LYS A 149 -6.87 3.80 19.36
CA LYS A 149 -6.01 3.31 20.44
C LYS A 149 -4.92 4.33 20.79
N SER A 150 -4.33 4.96 19.78
CA SER A 150 -3.33 6.02 19.95
C SER A 150 -3.91 7.27 20.62
N ALA A 151 -5.09 7.70 20.20
CA ALA A 151 -5.77 8.87 20.77
C ALA A 151 -6.17 8.65 22.24
N MET A 152 -6.43 7.40 22.64
CA MET A 152 -6.72 7.02 24.02
C MET A 152 -5.46 6.83 24.89
N GLY A 153 -4.28 7.25 24.40
CA GLY A 153 -3.01 7.16 25.13
C GLY A 153 -2.31 5.80 25.02
N GLY A 154 -2.84 4.87 24.21
CA GLY A 154 -2.21 3.58 23.94
C GLY A 154 -1.13 3.66 22.85
N GLY A 155 -0.17 2.75 22.86
CA GLY A 155 0.86 2.65 21.84
C GLY A 155 2.27 2.60 22.41
N GLY A 156 3.26 2.74 21.54
CA GLY A 156 4.67 2.60 21.87
C GLY A 156 5.44 1.93 20.74
N TYR A 157 6.74 2.23 20.66
CA TYR A 157 7.58 1.63 19.62
C TYR A 157 7.65 0.11 19.74
N GLY A 158 7.41 -0.60 18.65
CA GLY A 158 7.39 -2.06 18.61
C GLY A 158 6.11 -2.70 19.20
N ILE A 159 5.17 -1.90 19.71
CA ILE A 159 3.90 -2.38 20.23
C ILE A 159 2.88 -2.47 19.09
N SER A 160 2.25 -3.63 18.92
CA SER A 160 1.17 -3.79 17.95
C SER A 160 -0.05 -2.96 18.37
N LEU A 161 -0.39 -1.97 17.55
CA LEU A 161 -1.56 -1.11 17.78
C LEU A 161 -2.87 -1.82 17.42
N ILE A 162 -2.84 -2.70 16.43
CA ILE A 162 -4.04 -3.35 15.89
C ILE A 162 -4.35 -4.70 16.53
N GLY A 163 -3.46 -5.23 17.38
CA GLY A 163 -3.66 -6.49 18.12
C GLY A 163 -3.67 -7.76 17.26
N LEU A 164 -3.57 -7.63 15.94
CA LEU A 164 -3.43 -8.74 15.00
C LEU A 164 -1.94 -9.02 14.81
N GLN A 165 -1.53 -10.23 15.16
CA GLN A 165 -0.16 -10.73 14.96
C GLN A 165 -0.18 -11.84 13.92
N GLY A 166 0.78 -11.82 13.01
CA GLY A 166 0.92 -12.80 11.94
C GLY A 166 1.90 -12.31 10.86
N SER A 167 2.73 -13.22 10.34
CA SER A 167 3.62 -12.93 9.23
C SER A 167 2.81 -12.57 7.98
N GLY A 168 3.21 -11.52 7.26
CA GLY A 168 2.57 -11.11 5.99
C GLY A 168 1.30 -10.25 6.12
N PHE A 169 1.07 -9.61 7.26
CA PHE A 169 0.02 -8.60 7.41
C PHE A 169 0.61 -7.18 7.43
N MET A 170 0.34 -6.38 6.39
CA MET A 170 0.96 -5.06 6.19
C MET A 170 0.80 -4.11 7.38
N TYR A 171 -0.27 -4.27 8.15
CA TYR A 171 -0.68 -3.34 9.21
C TYR A 171 -0.11 -3.70 10.59
N SER A 172 0.60 -4.84 10.72
CA SER A 172 1.14 -5.29 12.00
C SER A 172 2.47 -4.62 12.37
N GLU A 173 3.22 -4.11 11.39
CA GLU A 173 4.47 -3.38 11.60
C GLU A 173 4.22 -1.87 11.68
N GLY A 174 4.78 -1.21 12.69
CA GLY A 174 4.49 0.19 13.01
C GLY A 174 4.87 1.17 11.89
N SER A 175 5.99 0.96 11.21
CA SER A 175 6.48 1.84 10.13
C SER A 175 5.64 1.72 8.85
N MET A 176 5.21 0.50 8.50
CA MET A 176 4.27 0.22 7.40
C MET A 176 2.90 0.83 7.69
N LEU A 177 2.38 0.60 8.90
CA LEU A 177 1.10 1.15 9.35
C LEU A 177 1.12 2.69 9.34
N ALA A 178 2.17 3.31 9.87
CA ALA A 178 2.35 4.76 9.87
C ALA A 178 2.42 5.32 8.44
N THR A 179 3.17 4.68 7.55
CA THR A 179 3.28 5.07 6.14
C THR A 179 1.92 5.01 5.44
N LEU A 180 1.20 3.90 5.57
CA LEU A 180 -0.08 3.73 4.89
C LEU A 180 -1.13 4.70 5.43
N ALA A 181 -1.15 4.95 6.74
CA ALA A 181 -2.04 5.93 7.35
C ALA A 181 -1.94 7.29 6.64
N VAL A 182 -0.71 7.77 6.39
CA VAL A 182 -0.49 9.03 5.64
C VAL A 182 -0.90 8.88 4.17
N CYS A 183 -0.58 7.76 3.53
CA CYS A 183 -0.94 7.51 2.14
C CYS A 183 -2.46 7.53 1.89
N LEU A 184 -3.28 7.14 2.87
CA LEU A 184 -4.74 7.17 2.76
C LEU A 184 -5.35 8.58 2.87
N ILE A 185 -4.63 9.57 3.40
CA ILE A 185 -5.12 10.95 3.55
C ILE A 185 -5.60 11.55 2.21
N PRO A 186 -4.80 11.58 1.12
CA PRO A 186 -5.26 12.13 -0.16
C PRO A 186 -6.49 11.42 -0.72
N LEU A 187 -6.61 10.10 -0.55
CA LEU A 187 -7.81 9.36 -0.97
C LEU A 187 -9.03 9.71 -0.13
N SER A 188 -8.86 9.82 1.20
CA SER A 188 -9.93 10.19 2.12
C SER A 188 -10.54 11.55 1.77
N LEU A 189 -9.67 12.55 1.51
CA LEU A 189 -10.11 13.89 1.13
C LEU A 189 -10.77 13.92 -0.26
N TYR A 190 -10.26 13.12 -1.21
CA TYR A 190 -10.91 12.95 -2.51
C TYR A 190 -12.31 12.34 -2.37
N LEU A 191 -12.45 11.22 -1.64
CA LEU A 191 -13.72 10.54 -1.44
C LEU A 191 -14.73 11.42 -0.70
N ALA A 192 -14.30 12.17 0.32
CA ALA A 192 -15.16 13.11 1.04
C ALA A 192 -15.83 14.15 0.13
N GLN A 193 -15.18 14.52 -0.98
CA GLN A 193 -15.65 15.59 -1.87
C GLN A 193 -16.30 15.07 -3.16
N TYR A 194 -15.71 14.05 -3.79
CA TYR A 194 -16.04 13.65 -5.16
C TYR A 194 -16.70 12.27 -5.28
N SER A 195 -16.78 11.49 -4.20
CA SER A 195 -17.48 10.21 -4.20
C SER A 195 -18.97 10.38 -4.45
N PHE A 196 -19.64 9.35 -4.98
CA PHE A 196 -21.11 9.35 -5.04
C PHE A 196 -21.75 9.42 -3.63
N LEU A 197 -21.01 9.03 -2.59
CA LEU A 197 -21.42 9.13 -1.19
C LEU A 197 -21.17 10.50 -0.57
N SER A 198 -20.47 11.43 -1.26
CA SER A 198 -20.08 12.73 -0.70
C SER A 198 -21.27 13.62 -0.31
N ASN A 199 -22.45 13.39 -0.88
CA ASN A 199 -23.68 14.08 -0.48
C ASN A 199 -24.17 13.67 0.92
N LYS A 200 -23.72 12.53 1.44
CA LYS A 200 -24.07 12.05 2.78
C LYS A 200 -23.07 12.62 3.80
N LYS A 201 -23.56 13.48 4.70
CA LYS A 201 -22.73 14.10 5.76
C LYS A 201 -21.97 13.06 6.61
N ILE A 202 -22.62 11.92 6.91
CA ILE A 202 -21.99 10.84 7.68
C ILE A 202 -20.73 10.29 7.00
N PHE A 203 -20.74 10.15 5.68
CA PHE A 203 -19.59 9.66 4.91
C PHE A 203 -18.44 10.68 4.91
N LYS A 204 -18.77 11.98 4.81
CA LYS A 204 -17.79 13.06 4.96
C LYS A 204 -17.12 13.04 6.33
N TYR A 205 -17.90 12.93 7.41
CA TYR A 205 -17.37 12.85 8.76
C TYR A 205 -16.53 11.59 8.98
N TYR A 206 -16.94 10.45 8.42
CA TYR A 206 -16.14 9.25 8.41
C TYR A 206 -14.78 9.46 7.73
N CYS A 207 -14.74 10.08 6.55
CA CYS A 207 -13.48 10.39 5.86
C CYS A 207 -12.57 11.30 6.71
N TYR A 208 -13.12 12.38 7.28
CA TYR A 208 -12.35 13.27 8.17
C TYR A 208 -11.88 12.57 9.44
N PHE A 209 -12.68 11.66 9.99
CA PHE A 209 -12.29 10.83 11.12
C PHE A 209 -11.13 9.90 10.78
N VAL A 210 -11.11 9.31 9.58
CA VAL A 210 -9.96 8.53 9.10
C VAL A 210 -8.70 9.40 9.00
N VAL A 211 -8.81 10.65 8.55
CA VAL A 211 -7.66 11.59 8.54
C VAL A 211 -7.17 11.86 9.96
N PHE A 212 -8.08 12.09 10.91
CA PHE A 212 -7.72 12.26 12.32
C PHE A 212 -6.98 11.01 12.86
N CYS A 213 -7.54 9.82 12.64
CA CYS A 213 -6.91 8.56 13.05
C CYS A 213 -5.56 8.32 12.39
N ALA A 214 -5.39 8.73 11.12
CA ALA A 214 -4.12 8.62 10.42
C ALA A 214 -3.00 9.44 11.10
N LEU A 215 -3.34 10.61 11.64
CA LEU A 215 -2.42 11.48 12.36
C LEU A 215 -2.10 10.93 13.75
N THR A 216 -3.10 10.51 14.51
CA THR A 216 -2.88 9.94 15.85
C THR A 216 -2.10 8.62 15.77
N THR A 217 -2.26 7.84 14.69
CA THR A 217 -1.44 6.65 14.42
C THR A 217 0.06 6.95 14.36
N GLN A 218 0.46 8.14 13.89
CA GLN A 218 1.88 8.53 13.84
C GLN A 218 2.47 8.65 15.25
N VAL A 219 1.65 9.13 16.18
CA VAL A 219 2.04 9.28 17.57
C VAL A 219 2.12 7.92 18.26
N GLY A 220 1.09 7.08 18.11
CA GLY A 220 1.05 5.77 18.78
C GLY A 220 2.05 4.75 18.24
N THR A 221 2.40 4.79 16.96
CA THR A 221 3.45 3.91 16.39
C THR A 221 4.85 4.35 16.81
N GLN A 222 5.00 5.63 17.18
CA GLN A 222 6.25 6.34 17.38
C GLN A 222 7.20 6.26 16.17
N ALA A 223 6.75 5.78 15.00
CA ALA A 223 7.60 5.44 13.85
C ALA A 223 8.04 6.69 13.08
N ARG A 224 9.37 6.89 12.96
CA ARG A 224 9.95 8.05 12.27
C ARG A 224 9.61 8.09 10.77
N THR A 225 9.46 6.94 10.12
CA THR A 225 9.02 6.86 8.73
C THR A 225 7.73 7.63 8.50
N GLY A 226 6.79 7.55 9.45
CA GLY A 226 5.52 8.26 9.40
C GLY A 226 5.64 9.78 9.32
N ILE A 227 6.58 10.34 10.10
CA ILE A 227 6.87 11.79 10.11
C ILE A 227 7.48 12.24 8.79
N VAL A 228 8.42 11.46 8.24
CA VAL A 228 9.02 11.76 6.93
C VAL A 228 7.95 11.78 5.85
N VAL A 229 7.06 10.77 5.83
CA VAL A 229 5.97 10.69 4.84
C VAL A 229 4.96 11.83 5.03
N LEU A 230 4.64 12.23 6.26
CA LEU A 230 3.85 13.44 6.54
C LEU A 230 4.53 14.72 6.02
N GLY A 231 5.84 14.85 6.20
CA GLY A 231 6.62 15.96 5.67
C GLY A 231 6.55 16.02 4.14
N VAL A 232 6.71 14.88 3.47
CA VAL A 232 6.53 14.78 2.02
C VAL A 232 5.10 15.16 1.61
N TYR A 233 4.07 14.70 2.34
CA TYR A 233 2.69 15.08 2.08
C TYR A 233 2.47 16.60 2.20
N ALA A 234 3.04 17.21 3.24
CA ALA A 234 2.98 18.66 3.45
C ALA A 234 3.64 19.42 2.29
N LEU A 235 4.85 19.02 1.88
CA LEU A 235 5.56 19.62 0.74
C LEU A 235 4.76 19.49 -0.56
N LEU A 236 4.24 18.31 -0.85
CA LEU A 236 3.40 18.08 -2.04
C LEU A 236 2.11 18.90 -1.98
N HIS A 237 1.48 19.01 -0.81
CA HIS A 237 0.28 19.84 -0.64
C HIS A 237 0.59 21.32 -0.91
N LEU A 238 1.70 21.85 -0.38
CA LEU A 238 2.15 23.22 -0.60
C LEU A 238 2.53 23.49 -2.05
N TYR A 239 3.12 22.49 -2.72
CA TYR A 239 3.48 22.56 -4.14
C TYR A 239 2.24 22.63 -5.05
N TYR A 240 1.24 21.76 -4.81
CA TYR A 240 0.04 21.68 -5.66
C TYR A 240 -1.09 22.66 -5.27
N SER A 241 -1.10 23.20 -4.05
CA SER A 241 -2.17 24.09 -3.60
C SER A 241 -1.96 25.52 -4.08
N LYS A 242 -2.92 26.04 -4.85
CA LYS A 242 -3.00 27.49 -5.14
C LYS A 242 -3.29 28.32 -3.88
N LYS A 243 -3.87 27.71 -2.83
CA LYS A 243 -4.24 28.36 -1.57
C LYS A 243 -3.24 27.97 -0.47
N LYS A 244 -1.96 28.28 -0.70
CA LYS A 244 -0.84 27.90 0.19
C LYS A 244 -1.10 28.26 1.65
N VAL A 245 -1.64 29.45 1.91
CA VAL A 245 -1.99 29.90 3.28
C VAL A 245 -2.99 28.97 3.97
N LYS A 246 -4.05 28.53 3.29
CA LYS A 246 -5.02 27.59 3.89
C LYS A 246 -4.42 26.22 4.15
N GLY A 247 -3.49 25.78 3.29
CA GLY A 247 -2.73 24.55 3.47
C GLY A 247 -1.79 24.62 4.68
N VAL A 248 -1.07 25.74 4.84
CA VAL A 248 -0.21 25.99 6.02
C VAL A 248 -1.05 26.06 7.29
N VAL A 249 -2.18 26.79 7.29
CA VAL A 249 -3.09 26.85 8.44
C VAL A 249 -3.65 25.46 8.79
N PHE A 250 -4.03 24.66 7.78
CA PHE A 250 -4.46 23.29 8.00
C PHE A 250 -3.35 22.43 8.63
N LEU A 251 -2.12 22.49 8.10
CA LEU A 251 -0.98 21.76 8.66
C LEU A 251 -0.63 22.22 10.08
N MET A 252 -0.71 23.52 10.36
CA MET A 252 -0.52 24.07 11.72
C MET A 252 -1.61 23.58 12.67
N LEU A 253 -2.87 23.57 12.25
CA LEU A 253 -3.97 23.01 13.04
C LEU A 253 -3.75 21.52 13.32
N LEU A 254 -3.30 20.75 12.32
CA LEU A 254 -2.95 19.35 12.52
C LEU A 254 -1.79 19.17 13.50
N ALA A 255 -0.78 20.04 13.45
CA ALA A 255 0.35 20.01 14.38
C ALA A 255 -0.07 20.35 15.81
N VAL A 256 -0.91 21.38 16.00
CA VAL A 256 -1.45 21.78 17.32
C VAL A 256 -2.36 20.70 17.90
N ILE A 257 -3.22 20.09 17.08
CA ILE A 257 -4.06 18.96 17.52
C ILE A 257 -3.16 17.76 17.84
N GLY A 258 -2.18 17.46 17.00
CA GLY A 258 -1.24 16.37 17.17
C GLY A 258 -0.39 16.50 18.43
N SER A 259 -0.02 17.72 18.82
CA SER A 259 0.80 17.96 20.01
C SER A 259 0.14 17.52 21.31
N GLN A 260 -1.20 17.48 21.35
CA GLN A 260 -1.97 17.01 22.51
C GLN A 260 -1.83 15.50 22.77
N PHE A 261 -1.41 14.75 21.76
CA PHE A 261 -1.27 13.29 21.85
C PHE A 261 0.17 12.84 22.07
N ILE A 262 1.14 13.76 22.01
CA ILE A 262 2.57 13.45 22.17
C ILE A 262 2.82 12.87 23.56
N THR A 263 3.53 11.74 23.60
CA THR A 263 3.93 11.06 24.84
C THR A 263 5.41 11.26 25.12
N ASP A 264 5.83 11.17 26.39
CA ASP A 264 7.25 11.26 26.77
C ASP A 264 8.12 10.22 26.04
N GLY A 265 7.59 9.02 25.83
CA GLY A 265 8.28 7.98 25.06
C GLY A 265 8.48 8.36 23.59
N TRP A 266 7.51 9.06 22.99
CA TRP A 266 7.64 9.61 21.65
C TRP A 266 8.70 10.71 21.60
N LEU A 267 8.68 11.65 22.56
CA LEU A 267 9.65 12.75 22.65
C LEU A 267 11.08 12.22 22.76
N LYS A 268 11.35 11.32 23.71
CA LYS A 268 12.67 10.69 23.88
C LYS A 268 13.19 10.03 22.60
N ARG A 269 12.29 9.45 21.80
CA ARG A 269 12.66 8.80 20.53
C ARG A 269 12.95 9.79 19.39
N MET A 270 12.32 10.97 19.42
CA MET A 270 12.61 12.05 18.48
C MET A 270 13.85 12.84 18.91
N GLU A 271 14.06 13.05 20.21
CA GLU A 271 15.24 13.72 20.77
C GLU A 271 16.53 12.93 20.55
N SER A 272 16.47 11.60 20.47
CA SER A 272 17.64 10.79 20.12
C SER A 272 18.17 11.04 18.69
N ILE A 273 17.51 11.90 17.91
CA ILE A 273 18.02 12.44 16.63
C ILE A 273 19.13 13.48 16.86
N ASP A 274 19.08 14.25 17.94
CA ASP A 274 19.92 15.44 18.16
C ASP A 274 21.27 15.12 18.82
N GLN A 275 21.35 13.99 19.53
CA GLN A 275 22.60 13.49 20.10
C GLN A 275 23.37 12.72 19.04
N GLY A 276 24.09 13.47 18.18
CA GLY A 276 24.99 13.01 17.11
C GLY A 276 26.04 11.99 17.57
N THR A 277 25.59 10.77 17.86
CA THR A 277 26.40 9.60 18.13
C THR A 277 26.26 8.67 16.94
N THR A 278 27.37 8.04 16.58
CA THR A 278 27.61 7.03 15.54
C THR A 278 26.76 5.75 15.69
N THR A 279 25.57 5.81 16.28
CA THR A 279 24.87 4.67 16.90
C THR A 279 23.35 4.64 16.70
N GLU A 280 22.82 5.20 15.60
CA GLU A 280 21.52 4.76 15.11
C GLU A 280 21.67 3.34 14.53
N LYS A 281 21.77 2.32 15.40
CA LYS A 281 21.95 0.90 15.04
C LYS A 281 20.96 0.40 13.97
N SER A 282 19.82 1.07 13.83
CA SER A 282 18.77 0.80 12.84
C SER A 282 19.02 1.48 11.48
N ALA A 283 19.45 2.75 11.43
CA ALA A 283 19.66 3.47 10.18
C ALA A 283 21.00 3.12 9.53
N VAL A 284 22.10 3.17 10.30
CA VAL A 284 23.43 2.72 9.86
C VAL A 284 23.37 1.24 9.46
N GLY A 285 22.62 0.43 10.22
CA GLY A 285 22.44 -0.97 9.88
C GLY A 285 21.72 -1.24 8.56
N ARG A 286 20.91 -0.31 8.04
CA ARG A 286 20.31 -0.44 6.70
C ARG A 286 21.33 -0.13 5.61
N ILE A 287 22.17 0.88 5.81
CA ILE A 287 23.23 1.22 4.84
C ILE A 287 24.16 0.03 4.64
N VAL A 288 24.60 -0.62 5.72
CA VAL A 288 25.40 -1.87 5.66
C VAL A 288 24.67 -2.97 4.88
N VAL A 289 23.37 -3.19 5.13
CA VAL A 289 22.56 -4.15 4.38
C VAL A 289 22.44 -3.77 2.90
N TRP A 290 22.39 -2.49 2.57
CA TRP A 290 22.31 -2.02 1.19
C TRP A 290 23.65 -2.20 0.46
N ARG A 291 24.79 -1.93 1.12
CA ARG A 291 26.12 -2.24 0.57
C ARG A 291 26.21 -3.73 0.21
N TRP A 292 25.82 -4.60 1.15
CA TRP A 292 25.73 -6.04 0.88
C TRP A 292 24.80 -6.38 -0.30
N ALA A 293 23.63 -5.75 -0.37
CA ALA A 293 22.67 -6.02 -1.43
C ALA A 293 23.22 -5.63 -2.82
N PHE A 294 24.00 -4.55 -2.92
CA PHE A 294 24.63 -4.15 -4.19
C PHE A 294 25.66 -5.17 -4.65
N ASP A 295 26.53 -5.64 -3.77
CA ASP A 295 27.52 -6.67 -4.10
C ASP A 295 26.84 -8.01 -4.43
N TYR A 296 25.82 -8.38 -3.66
CA TYR A 296 25.01 -9.58 -3.91
C TYR A 296 24.36 -9.58 -5.29
N VAL A 297 23.84 -8.42 -5.73
CA VAL A 297 23.22 -8.26 -7.05
C VAL A 297 24.25 -8.15 -8.17
N ALA A 298 25.46 -7.66 -7.89
CA ALA A 298 26.53 -7.66 -8.88
C ALA A 298 26.86 -9.08 -9.36
N GLU A 299 26.76 -10.07 -8.49
CA GLU A 299 26.88 -11.50 -8.85
C GLU A 299 25.62 -12.09 -9.50
N ARG A 300 24.44 -11.49 -9.29
CA ARG A 300 23.13 -11.97 -9.79
C ARG A 300 22.34 -10.86 -10.51
N PRO A 301 22.90 -10.23 -11.55
CA PRO A 301 22.38 -8.96 -12.08
C PRO A 301 21.03 -9.10 -12.79
N ILE A 302 20.76 -10.27 -13.38
CA ILE A 302 19.56 -10.48 -14.19
C ILE A 302 18.37 -10.86 -13.31
N PHE A 303 18.39 -12.04 -12.68
CA PHE A 303 17.23 -12.60 -11.95
C PHE A 303 17.21 -12.28 -10.45
N GLY A 304 18.28 -11.69 -9.90
CA GLY A 304 18.44 -11.53 -8.45
C GLY A 304 18.58 -12.87 -7.72
N GLY A 305 18.40 -12.84 -6.40
CA GLY A 305 18.45 -14.03 -5.54
C GLY A 305 17.10 -14.73 -5.33
N GLY A 306 16.03 -14.23 -5.94
CA GLY A 306 14.66 -14.64 -5.66
C GLY A 306 14.11 -14.06 -4.35
N PHE A 307 12.83 -14.32 -4.07
CA PHE A 307 12.18 -13.82 -2.86
C PHE A 307 12.89 -14.32 -1.58
N TYR A 308 12.97 -13.43 -0.58
CA TYR A 308 13.73 -13.65 0.66
C TYR A 308 15.25 -13.81 0.46
N ALA A 309 15.83 -13.32 -0.64
CA ALA A 309 17.27 -13.32 -0.86
C ALA A 309 18.10 -12.70 0.27
N TYR A 310 17.52 -11.80 1.08
CA TYR A 310 18.23 -11.21 2.23
C TYR A 310 18.70 -12.25 3.25
N LEU A 311 18.14 -13.47 3.25
CA LEU A 311 18.62 -14.57 4.08
C LEU A 311 20.11 -14.89 3.84
N ALA A 312 20.64 -14.60 2.65
CA ALA A 312 22.05 -14.78 2.31
C ALA A 312 23.01 -13.85 3.05
N ASN A 313 22.52 -12.80 3.72
CA ASN A 313 23.34 -11.88 4.52
C ASN A 313 23.54 -12.32 5.98
N ALA A 314 22.91 -13.43 6.39
CA ALA A 314 23.08 -14.02 7.71
C ALA A 314 24.57 -14.27 8.00
N GLY A 315 25.10 -13.58 9.02
CA GLY A 315 26.50 -13.72 9.45
C GLY A 315 27.55 -13.16 8.49
N LYS A 316 27.18 -12.30 7.54
CA LYS A 316 28.11 -11.66 6.59
C LYS A 316 28.19 -10.14 6.72
N LEU A 317 27.29 -9.51 7.47
CA LEU A 317 27.12 -8.04 7.49
C LEU A 317 28.25 -7.28 8.20
N ASP A 318 29.02 -7.96 9.04
CA ASP A 318 30.23 -7.41 9.67
C ASP A 318 31.27 -6.99 8.61
N GLN A 319 31.42 -7.77 7.54
CA GLN A 319 32.34 -7.48 6.42
C GLN A 319 31.98 -6.23 5.62
N TYR A 320 30.76 -5.72 5.78
CA TYR A 320 30.22 -4.55 5.06
C TYR A 320 30.13 -3.30 5.95
N SER A 321 30.62 -3.39 7.19
CA SER A 321 30.69 -2.27 8.13
C SER A 321 32.01 -1.52 7.92
N GLU A 322 31.96 -0.19 7.81
CA GLU A 322 33.15 0.66 7.70
C GLU A 322 33.62 1.15 9.09
N ASP A 323 34.86 1.66 9.17
CA ASP A 323 35.42 2.19 10.42
C ASP A 323 34.56 3.32 11.00
N GLY A 324 34.13 3.14 12.26
CA GLY A 324 33.22 4.07 12.94
C GLY A 324 31.73 3.75 12.77
N GLU A 325 31.37 2.73 11.99
CA GLU A 325 30.00 2.23 11.88
C GLU A 325 29.68 1.12 12.89
N VAL A 326 28.38 0.81 13.02
CA VAL A 326 27.91 -0.27 13.90
C VAL A 326 28.24 -1.62 13.29
N VAL A 327 29.17 -2.36 13.91
CA VAL A 327 29.47 -3.75 13.55
C VAL A 327 28.25 -4.64 13.83
N ILE A 328 27.73 -5.28 12.79
CA ILE A 328 26.61 -6.23 12.89
C ILE A 328 27.17 -7.65 12.98
N SER A 329 27.59 -8.06 14.18
CA SER A 329 28.09 -9.40 14.47
C SER A 329 26.99 -10.45 14.70
N GLN A 330 25.72 -10.08 14.55
CA GLN A 330 24.60 -11.00 14.72
C GLN A 330 24.55 -12.03 13.59
N ARG A 331 24.35 -13.30 13.95
CA ARG A 331 24.24 -14.41 12.97
C ARG A 331 22.96 -14.37 12.13
N GLY A 332 21.93 -13.65 12.58
CA GLY A 332 20.64 -13.57 11.89
C GLY A 332 20.68 -12.69 10.64
N ALA A 333 19.89 -13.05 9.63
CA ALA A 333 19.69 -12.22 8.45
C ALA A 333 18.95 -10.93 8.79
N LYS A 334 19.26 -9.84 8.07
CA LYS A 334 18.54 -8.56 8.16
C LYS A 334 17.85 -8.19 6.86
N ALA A 335 16.61 -7.75 6.98
CA ALA A 335 15.81 -7.34 5.83
C ALA A 335 16.25 -5.97 5.29
N TYR A 336 15.99 -5.72 4.01
CA TYR A 336 16.43 -4.49 3.31
C TYR A 336 15.90 -3.18 3.89
N HIS A 337 14.66 -3.18 4.40
CA HIS A 337 13.88 -1.99 4.76
C HIS A 337 13.93 -0.88 3.71
N ASN A 338 13.88 -1.25 2.43
CA ASN A 338 13.86 -0.35 1.29
C ASN A 338 13.22 -1.07 0.09
N ILE A 339 12.12 -0.53 -0.41
CA ILE A 339 11.31 -1.08 -1.49
C ILE A 339 12.11 -1.30 -2.79
N TYR A 340 13.06 -0.43 -3.10
CA TYR A 340 13.84 -0.51 -4.34
C TYR A 340 14.94 -1.55 -4.23
N ILE A 341 15.64 -1.58 -3.09
CA ILE A 341 16.67 -2.58 -2.81
C ILE A 341 16.05 -3.97 -2.65
N GLU A 342 14.84 -4.06 -2.09
CA GLU A 342 14.05 -5.29 -2.04
C GLU A 342 13.81 -5.86 -3.44
N VAL A 343 13.28 -5.06 -4.37
CA VAL A 343 13.07 -5.51 -5.75
C VAL A 343 14.39 -5.82 -6.45
N LEU A 344 15.41 -4.97 -6.29
CA LEU A 344 16.72 -5.15 -6.91
C LEU A 344 17.37 -6.47 -6.50
N ALA A 345 17.43 -6.73 -5.19
CA ALA A 345 18.08 -7.93 -4.65
C ALA A 345 17.29 -9.20 -4.93
N GLU A 346 15.96 -9.14 -4.87
CA GLU A 346 15.13 -10.32 -5.10
C GLU A 346 14.97 -10.62 -6.60
N THR A 347 14.91 -9.61 -7.48
CA THR A 347 14.52 -9.80 -8.90
C THR A 347 15.53 -9.28 -9.93
N GLY A 348 16.67 -8.75 -9.49
CA GLY A 348 17.72 -8.18 -10.33
C GLY A 348 17.34 -6.84 -10.98
N TYR A 349 18.22 -6.33 -11.83
CA TYR A 349 18.03 -5.04 -12.50
C TYR A 349 16.82 -5.02 -13.43
N VAL A 350 16.52 -6.14 -14.08
CA VAL A 350 15.37 -6.24 -14.99
C VAL A 350 14.06 -6.11 -14.23
N GLY A 351 13.90 -6.81 -13.12
CA GLY A 351 12.71 -6.70 -12.28
C GLY A 351 12.55 -5.30 -11.69
N LEU A 352 13.66 -4.67 -11.26
CA LEU A 352 13.66 -3.29 -10.82
C LEU A 352 13.20 -2.32 -11.93
N MET A 353 13.70 -2.46 -13.16
CA MET A 353 13.29 -1.61 -14.27
C MET A 353 11.80 -1.72 -14.58
N ILE A 354 11.23 -2.93 -14.56
CA ILE A 354 9.79 -3.13 -14.77
C ILE A 354 8.99 -2.51 -13.61
N PHE A 355 9.43 -2.73 -12.37
CA PHE A 355 8.79 -2.15 -11.18
C PHE A 355 8.79 -0.62 -11.19
N LEU A 356 9.93 0.00 -11.53
CA LEU A 356 10.03 1.44 -11.73
C LEU A 356 9.16 1.90 -12.91
N GLY A 357 9.08 1.11 -13.97
CA GLY A 357 8.17 1.34 -15.10
C GLY A 357 6.70 1.40 -14.67
N ILE A 358 6.26 0.51 -13.78
CA ILE A 358 4.92 0.55 -13.17
C ILE A 358 4.69 1.86 -12.41
N ILE A 359 5.64 2.26 -11.57
CA ILE A 359 5.55 3.51 -10.79
C ILE A 359 5.47 4.72 -11.72
N VAL A 360 6.42 4.84 -12.65
CA VAL A 360 6.50 5.95 -13.60
C VAL A 360 5.24 6.03 -14.45
N HIS A 361 4.78 4.91 -15.00
CA HIS A 361 3.57 4.90 -15.81
C HIS A 361 2.32 5.25 -14.99
N THR A 362 2.23 4.84 -13.72
CA THR A 362 1.19 5.32 -12.79
C THR A 362 1.22 6.84 -12.66
N LEU A 363 2.40 7.44 -12.47
CA LEU A 363 2.55 8.89 -12.36
C LEU A 363 2.21 9.61 -13.67
N LEU A 364 2.59 9.07 -14.82
CA LEU A 364 2.29 9.62 -16.15
C LEU A 364 0.78 9.58 -16.44
N LEU A 365 0.12 8.46 -16.18
CA LEU A 365 -1.33 8.31 -16.32
C LEU A 365 -2.13 9.31 -15.48
N ASN A 366 -1.55 9.81 -14.38
CA ASN A 366 -2.16 10.78 -13.48
C ASN A 366 -1.58 12.19 -13.58
N SER A 367 -0.73 12.45 -14.57
CA SER A 367 -0.18 13.79 -14.84
C SER A 367 -0.79 14.45 -16.08
N LYS A 368 -1.73 13.78 -16.76
CA LYS A 368 -2.45 14.35 -17.91
C LYS A 368 -3.25 15.58 -17.50
N LYS A 369 -3.37 16.55 -18.42
CA LYS A 369 -4.11 17.79 -18.17
C LYS A 369 -5.56 17.48 -17.76
N PRO A 370 -6.05 18.05 -16.66
CA PRO A 370 -7.41 17.81 -16.21
C PRO A 370 -8.41 18.37 -17.23
N ASN A 371 -9.42 17.58 -17.57
CA ASN A 371 -10.56 18.07 -18.35
C ASN A 371 -11.42 18.94 -17.41
N PRO A 372 -11.61 20.25 -17.69
CA PRO A 372 -12.40 21.14 -16.82
C PRO A 372 -13.85 20.66 -16.63
N ASN A 373 -14.39 19.95 -17.63
CA ASN A 373 -15.73 19.40 -17.59
C ASN A 373 -15.82 18.08 -16.80
N ASP A 374 -14.69 17.56 -16.31
CA ASP A 374 -14.62 16.31 -15.57
C ASP A 374 -13.80 16.40 -14.27
N PRO A 375 -14.27 17.17 -13.26
CA PRO A 375 -13.49 17.44 -12.04
C PRO A 375 -13.06 16.19 -11.26
N TRP A 376 -13.84 15.11 -11.31
CA TRP A 376 -13.48 13.88 -10.59
C TRP A 376 -12.22 13.23 -11.16
N SER A 377 -12.01 13.24 -12.48
CA SER A 377 -10.85 12.61 -13.10
C SER A 377 -9.55 13.35 -12.77
N ALA A 378 -9.64 14.67 -12.63
CA ALA A 378 -8.54 15.53 -12.17
C ALA A 378 -8.16 15.24 -10.71
N GLU A 379 -9.16 15.25 -9.81
CA GLU A 379 -8.92 15.14 -8.38
C GLU A 379 -8.59 13.72 -7.95
N SER A 380 -9.18 12.70 -8.59
CA SER A 380 -8.75 11.30 -8.40
C SER A 380 -7.31 11.09 -8.88
N SER A 381 -6.91 11.69 -10.01
CA SER A 381 -5.51 11.64 -10.46
C SER A 381 -4.57 12.29 -9.47
N LYS A 382 -4.92 13.47 -8.94
CA LYS A 382 -4.14 14.12 -7.90
C LYS A 382 -4.01 13.25 -6.65
N ALA A 383 -5.10 12.61 -6.22
CA ALA A 383 -5.10 11.73 -5.05
C ALA A 383 -4.24 10.48 -5.27
N ILE A 384 -4.40 9.78 -6.39
CA ILE A 384 -3.58 8.61 -6.76
C ILE A 384 -2.11 8.98 -6.90
N LYS A 385 -1.81 10.09 -7.59
CA LYS A 385 -0.43 10.57 -7.77
C LYS A 385 0.22 10.90 -6.43
N THR A 386 -0.49 11.61 -5.55
CA THR A 386 0.00 11.93 -4.21
C THR A 386 0.22 10.65 -3.41
N PHE A 387 -0.74 9.72 -3.37
CA PHE A 387 -0.56 8.42 -2.70
C PHE A 387 0.70 7.73 -3.24
N THR A 388 0.83 7.57 -4.56
CA THR A 388 1.96 6.88 -5.19
C THR A 388 3.30 7.47 -4.74
N LEU A 389 3.42 8.80 -4.70
CA LEU A 389 4.63 9.50 -4.23
C LEU A 389 4.89 9.27 -2.74
N LEU A 390 3.84 9.30 -1.90
CA LEU A 390 3.96 9.01 -0.46
C LEU A 390 4.39 7.56 -0.21
N TYR A 391 3.84 6.63 -0.98
CA TYR A 391 4.18 5.21 -0.89
C TYR A 391 5.63 4.96 -1.31
N CYS A 392 6.11 5.64 -2.35
CA CYS A 392 7.52 5.61 -2.75
C CYS A 392 8.44 6.18 -1.66
N ALA A 393 8.08 7.34 -1.09
CA ALA A 393 8.87 7.98 -0.03
C ALA A 393 8.92 7.12 1.24
N GLY A 394 7.79 6.58 1.69
CA GLY A 394 7.75 5.67 2.83
C GLY A 394 8.45 4.34 2.54
N GLY A 395 8.31 3.85 1.30
CA GLY A 395 8.96 2.64 0.78
C GLY A 395 10.48 2.65 0.89
N MET A 396 11.15 3.82 0.93
CA MET A 396 12.58 3.90 1.21
C MET A 396 12.98 3.35 2.59
N PHE A 397 12.01 3.15 3.48
CA PHE A 397 12.24 2.77 4.88
C PHE A 397 11.55 1.46 5.30
N ILE A 398 10.83 0.78 4.40
CA ILE A 398 10.03 -0.42 4.68
C ILE A 398 10.08 -1.40 3.48
N ASN A 399 9.90 -2.69 3.76
CA ASN A 399 9.82 -3.73 2.72
C ASN A 399 8.36 -3.96 2.32
N VAL A 400 7.91 -3.23 1.29
CA VAL A 400 6.52 -3.29 0.85
C VAL A 400 6.36 -3.51 -0.66
N ALA A 401 7.41 -3.92 -1.37
CA ALA A 401 7.39 -3.98 -2.83
C ALA A 401 6.31 -4.90 -3.41
N PHE A 402 5.99 -5.98 -2.69
CA PHE A 402 5.03 -7.00 -3.11
C PHE A 402 3.69 -6.92 -2.38
N TYR A 403 3.41 -5.78 -1.74
CA TYR A 403 2.08 -5.47 -1.19
C TYR A 403 1.18 -4.84 -2.26
N PRO A 404 -0.15 -4.98 -2.13
CA PRO A 404 -1.07 -4.74 -3.24
C PRO A 404 -1.18 -3.27 -3.66
N TRP A 405 -0.95 -2.30 -2.75
CA TRP A 405 -1.30 -0.91 -2.97
C TRP A 405 -0.66 -0.26 -4.19
N ILE A 406 0.63 -0.49 -4.44
CA ILE A 406 1.30 0.11 -5.61
C ILE A 406 0.68 -0.39 -6.94
N TYR A 407 0.31 -1.67 -6.98
CA TYR A 407 -0.33 -2.30 -8.13
C TYR A 407 -1.81 -1.94 -8.25
N ILE A 408 -2.52 -1.78 -7.12
CA ILE A 408 -3.90 -1.25 -7.06
C ILE A 408 -3.93 0.16 -7.67
N LEU A 409 -3.04 1.05 -7.24
CA LEU A 409 -2.99 2.42 -7.76
C LEU A 409 -2.71 2.42 -9.26
N TYR A 410 -1.82 1.55 -9.72
CA TYR A 410 -1.52 1.42 -11.13
C TYR A 410 -2.73 0.96 -11.94
N THR A 411 -3.40 -0.13 -11.54
CA THR A 411 -4.54 -0.69 -12.28
C THR A 411 -5.77 0.22 -12.21
N LEU A 412 -6.02 0.88 -11.07
CA LEU A 412 -7.03 1.93 -10.96
C LEU A 412 -6.74 3.11 -11.91
N SER A 413 -5.47 3.48 -12.08
CA SER A 413 -5.07 4.54 -13.01
C SER A 413 -5.34 4.17 -14.46
N VAL A 414 -5.08 2.92 -14.84
CA VAL A 414 -5.40 2.36 -16.15
C VAL A 414 -6.92 2.37 -16.37
N ALA A 415 -7.69 1.85 -15.41
CA ALA A 415 -9.16 1.83 -15.47
C ALA A 415 -9.75 3.23 -15.68
N LYS A 416 -9.32 4.18 -14.84
CA LYS A 416 -9.74 5.58 -14.87
C LYS A 416 -9.44 6.25 -16.21
N ASN A 417 -8.21 6.09 -16.72
CA ASN A 417 -7.79 6.71 -17.98
C ASN A 417 -8.62 6.20 -19.16
N SER A 418 -8.89 4.91 -19.17
CA SER A 418 -9.76 4.30 -20.17
C SER A 418 -11.16 4.94 -20.08
N ILE A 419 -11.75 5.10 -18.88
CA ILE A 419 -13.10 5.71 -18.73
C ILE A 419 -13.12 7.12 -19.32
N SER A 420 -12.12 7.95 -18.97
CA SER A 420 -12.07 9.33 -19.45
C SER A 420 -11.86 9.45 -20.97
N SER A 421 -11.18 8.50 -21.63
CA SER A 421 -10.98 8.57 -23.10
C SER A 421 -12.25 8.26 -23.91
N GLU A 422 -13.10 7.34 -23.45
CA GLU A 422 -14.36 7.02 -24.14
C GLU A 422 -15.35 8.18 -24.08
N GLN A 423 -15.47 8.84 -22.92
CA GLN A 423 -16.33 10.02 -22.77
C GLN A 423 -15.95 11.20 -23.69
N VAL A 424 -14.69 11.27 -24.12
CA VAL A 424 -14.23 12.27 -25.10
C VAL A 424 -14.61 11.86 -26.52
N ASN A 425 -14.58 10.56 -26.83
CA ASN A 425 -14.91 10.04 -28.15
C ASN A 425 -16.42 9.97 -28.41
N GLU A 426 -17.25 9.75 -27.38
CA GLU A 426 -18.72 9.82 -27.50
C GLU A 426 -19.28 11.24 -27.68
N LYS A 427 -18.47 12.27 -27.39
CA LYS A 427 -18.84 13.69 -27.52
C LYS A 427 -18.36 14.36 -28.81
N LYS A 428 -17.59 13.64 -29.63
CA LYS A 428 -17.15 14.07 -30.97
C LYS A 428 -17.97 13.34 -32.01
#